data_AF-A0A2P4SLK2-F1
#
_entry.id   AF-A0A2P4SLK2-F1
#
_cell.length_a   1.000
_cell.length_b   1.000
_cell.length_c   1.000
_cell.angle_alpha   90.00
_cell.angle_beta   90.00
_cell.angle_gamma   90.00
#
_symmetry.space_group_name_H-M   'P 1'
#
loop_
_entity.id
_entity.type
_entity.pdbx_description
1 polymer ?
#
loop_
_entity_poly.entity_id
_entity_poly.type
_entity_poly.pdbx_seq_one_letter_code
_entity_poly.pdbx_strand_id
1 'polypeptide(L)' 'IACTTLDVDLVCINVTEKLPFYFRRPPVNMAIDRGIYFELLYTPAIKDSTMRRYTISNAISLMQICKGK' A
#
# COMPACT_ATOMS: atom_id res chain seq x y z
N ILE A 1 -9.07 6.50 8.39
CA ILE A 1 -10.38 6.66 7.71
C ILE A 1 -10.61 5.51 6.75
N ALA A 2 -9.87 5.42 5.64
CA ALA A 2 -10.00 4.30 4.68
C ALA A 2 -9.89 2.92 5.33
N CYS A 3 -8.94 2.72 6.27
CA CYS A 3 -8.75 1.44 6.97
C CYS A 3 -9.66 1.22 8.20
N THR A 4 -10.45 2.23 8.61
CA THR A 4 -11.08 2.23 9.95
C THR A 4 -12.59 2.49 9.93
N THR A 5 -13.08 3.28 8.99
CA THR A 5 -14.46 3.78 8.98
C THR A 5 -15.12 3.66 7.61
N LEU A 6 -14.32 3.49 6.55
CA LEU A 6 -14.82 3.34 5.20
C LEU A 6 -15.10 1.85 4.94
N ASP A 7 -16.24 1.56 4.33
CA ASP A 7 -16.63 0.20 3.94
C ASP A 7 -16.17 -0.04 2.51
N VAL A 8 -14.96 -0.59 2.38
CA VAL A 8 -14.29 -0.84 1.10
C VAL A 8 -13.59 -2.18 1.14
N ASP A 9 -13.63 -2.93 0.05
CA ASP A 9 -12.95 -4.22 -0.06
C ASP A 9 -11.46 -4.06 -0.45
N LEU A 10 -11.13 -2.99 -1.19
CA LEU A 10 -9.78 -2.71 -1.66
C LEU A 10 -9.37 -1.26 -1.44
N VAL A 11 -8.10 -1.08 -1.05
CA VAL A 11 -7.44 0.22 -0.94
C VAL A 11 -6.29 0.27 -1.93
N CYS A 12 -6.43 1.08 -2.98
CA CYS A 12 -5.37 1.31 -3.96
C CYS A 12 -4.33 2.29 -3.39
N ILE A 13 -3.07 1.87 -3.38
CA ILE A 13 -1.96 2.73 -2.97
C ILE A 13 -1.28 3.26 -4.23
N ASN A 14 -1.30 4.58 -4.40
CA ASN A 14 -0.54 5.20 -5.47
C ASN A 14 0.95 5.24 -5.12
N VAL A 15 1.76 4.52 -5.90
CA VAL A 15 3.21 4.35 -5.71
C VAL A 15 4.05 5.02 -6.80
N THR A 16 3.44 5.91 -7.59
CA THR A 16 4.12 6.71 -8.62
C THR A 16 5.17 7.65 -8.03
N GLU A 17 4.99 8.06 -6.78
CA GLU A 17 5.81 9.06 -6.10
C GLU A 17 6.22 8.60 -4.69
N LYS A 18 7.11 9.39 -4.08
CA LYS A 18 7.47 9.19 -2.68
C LYS A 18 6.23 9.48 -1.81
N LEU A 19 5.75 8.47 -1.11
CA LEU A 19 4.62 8.64 -0.20
C LEU A 19 4.98 9.68 0.88
N PRO A 20 4.13 10.68 1.12
CA PRO A 20 4.36 11.69 2.15
C PRO A 20 4.12 11.14 3.56
N PHE A 21 3.74 9.86 3.68
CA PHE A 21 3.46 9.18 4.94
C PHE A 21 4.10 7.80 4.99
N TYR A 22 4.36 7.34 6.20
CA TYR A 22 4.77 5.96 6.45
C TYR A 22 3.55 5.11 6.79
N PHE A 23 3.56 3.87 6.32
CA PHE A 23 2.59 2.87 6.74
C PHE A 23 2.73 2.60 8.25
N ARG A 24 1.63 2.71 8.98
CA ARG A 24 1.59 2.40 10.41
C ARG A 24 0.93 1.04 10.62
N ARG A 25 1.44 0.25 11.56
CA ARG A 25 0.89 -1.07 11.91
C ARG A 25 -0.58 -1.05 12.38
N PRO A 26 -1.02 -0.15 13.28
CA PRO A 26 -2.39 -0.18 13.80
C PRO A 26 -3.50 -0.09 12.74
N PRO A 27 -3.47 0.86 11.77
CA PRO A 27 -4.51 0.93 10.74
C PRO A 27 -4.43 -0.25 9.76
N VAL A 28 -3.23 -0.77 9.47
CA VAL A 28 -3.06 -1.92 8.58
C VAL A 28 -3.62 -3.20 9.20
N ASN A 29 -3.36 -3.45 10.49
CA ASN A 29 -3.95 -4.59 11.18
C ASN A 29 -5.48 -4.50 11.21
N MET A 30 -6.05 -3.32 11.48
CA MET A 30 -7.51 -3.15 11.41
C MET A 30 -8.07 -3.40 10.00
N ALA A 31 -7.35 -3.00 8.94
CA ALA A 31 -7.75 -3.31 7.57
C ALA A 31 -7.73 -4.83 7.32
N ILE A 32 -6.68 -5.52 7.75
CA ILE A 32 -6.54 -6.98 7.60
C ILE A 32 -7.62 -7.72 8.40
N ASP A 33 -7.90 -7.32 9.63
CA ASP A 33 -8.94 -7.93 10.48
C ASP A 33 -10.35 -7.74 9.89
N ARG A 34 -10.55 -6.66 9.13
CA ARG A 34 -11.78 -6.39 8.37
C ARG A 34 -11.84 -7.10 7.02
N GLY A 35 -10.77 -7.73 6.55
CA GLY A 35 -10.69 -8.36 5.23
C GLY A 35 -10.49 -7.37 4.08
N ILE A 36 -9.98 -6.18 4.36
CA ILE A 36 -9.65 -5.16 3.35
C ILE A 36 -8.28 -5.48 2.75
N TYR A 37 -8.20 -5.54 1.43
CA TYR A 37 -6.95 -5.80 0.71
C TYR A 37 -6.30 -4.52 0.18
N PHE A 38 -4.98 -4.54 0.02
CA PHE A 38 -4.23 -3.42 -0.53
C PHE A 38 -3.79 -3.72 -1.97
N GLU A 39 -4.15 -2.85 -2.90
CA GLU A 39 -3.74 -2.96 -4.30
C GLU A 39 -2.54 -2.05 -4.59
N LEU A 40 -1.55 -2.58 -5.32
CA LEU A 40 -0.45 -1.81 -5.89
C LEU A 40 -0.50 -1.83 -7.42
N LEU A 41 -0.46 -0.65 -8.01
CA LEU A 41 -0.29 -0.48 -9.45
C LEU A 41 1.17 -0.73 -9.85
N TYR A 42 1.41 -1.73 -10.70
CA TYR A 42 2.74 -2.03 -11.23
C TYR A 42 3.09 -1.24 -12.49
N THR A 43 2.10 -0.69 -13.20
CA THR A 43 2.27 0.13 -14.41
C THR A 43 3.38 1.21 -14.30
N PRO A 44 3.46 2.02 -13.22
CA PRO A 44 4.53 3.01 -13.07
C PRO A 44 5.94 2.38 -12.99
N ALA A 45 6.06 1.14 -12.53
CA ALA A 45 7.35 0.45 -12.48
C ALA A 45 7.90 0.05 -13.86
N ILE A 46 7.04 -0.01 -14.88
CA ILE A 46 7.44 -0.32 -16.26
C ILE A 46 7.79 0.96 -17.03
N LYS A 47 7.09 2.07 -16.76
CA LYS A 47 7.23 3.32 -17.53
C LYS A 47 8.54 4.06 -17.25
N ASP A 48 8.98 4.12 -15.98
CA ASP A 48 10.14 4.91 -15.59
C ASP A 48 10.99 4.17 -14.54
N SER A 49 12.31 4.18 -14.73
CA SER A 49 13.29 3.61 -13.81
C SER A 49 13.26 4.23 -12.40
N THR A 50 12.89 5.50 -12.27
CA THR A 50 12.76 6.21 -10.99
C THR A 50 11.50 5.77 -10.26
N MET A 51 10.36 5.75 -10.95
CA MET A 51 9.09 5.24 -10.45
C MET A 51 9.19 3.76 -10.05
N ARG A 52 9.99 2.96 -10.76
CA ARG A 52 10.29 1.57 -10.39
C ARG A 52 10.92 1.48 -9.00
N ARG A 53 11.87 2.35 -8.66
CA ARG A 53 12.49 2.35 -7.32
C ARG A 53 11.47 2.69 -6.23
N TYR A 54 10.62 3.69 -6.47
CA TYR A 54 9.56 4.05 -5.52
C TYR A 54 8.53 2.92 -5.36
N THR A 55 8.09 2.33 -6.47
CA THR A 55 7.14 1.21 -6.46
C THR A 55 7.66 0.03 -5.63
N ILE A 56 8.90 -0.41 -5.88
CA ILE A 56 9.50 -1.52 -5.15
C ILE A 56 9.70 -1.17 -3.66
N SER A 57 10.21 0.02 -3.35
CA SER A 57 10.45 0.45 -1.97
C SER A 57 9.16 0.52 -1.14
N ASN A 58 8.10 1.10 -1.72
CA ASN A 58 6.80 1.19 -1.08
C ASN A 58 6.15 -0.19 -0.93
N ALA A 59 6.27 -1.06 -1.94
CA ALA A 59 5.78 -2.44 -1.89
C ALA A 59 6.43 -3.25 -0.76
N ILE A 60 7.77 -3.16 -0.62
CA ILE A 60 8.51 -3.83 0.46
C ILE A 60 8.05 -3.32 1.83
N SER A 61 7.90 -2.00 1.97
CA SER A 61 7.45 -1.39 3.22
C SER A 61 6.04 -1.87 3.61
N LEU A 62 5.14 -1.97 2.63
CA LEU A 62 3.80 -2.51 2.85
C LEU A 62 3.83 -4.00 3.22
N MET A 63 4.57 -4.82 2.47
CA MET A 63 4.74 -6.26 2.73
C MET A 63 5.26 -6.54 4.15
N GLN A 64 6.24 -5.77 4.63
CA GLN A 64 6.78 -5.89 5.98
C GLN A 64 5.75 -5.63 7.08
N ILE A 65 4.74 -4.79 6.80
CA ILE A 65 3.72 -4.39 7.77
C ILE A 65 2.52 -5.32 7.69
N CYS A 66 2.06 -5.66 6.49
CA CYS A 66 0.96 -6.59 6.26
C CYS A 66 1.34 -8.05 6.58
N LYS A 67 2.64 -8.36 6.67
CA LYS A 67 3.16 -9.73 6.84
C LYS A 67 2.66 -10.71 5.76
N GLY A 68 2.37 -10.21 4.56
CA GLY A 68 1.87 -11.01 3.43
C GLY A 68 0.40 -11.44 3.55
N LYS A 69 -0.39 -10.77 4.40
CA LYS A 69 -1.85 -10.89 4.44
C LYS A 69 -2.51 -9.75 3.66
#